data_AF-A0A818G2C0-F1
#
_entry.id   AF-A0A818G2C0-F1
#
_cell.length_a   1.000
_cell.length_b   1.000
_cell.length_c   1.000
_cell.angle_alpha   90.00
_cell.angle_beta   90.00
_cell.angle_gamma   90.00
#
_symmetry.space_group_name_H-M   'P 1'
#
loop_
_entity.id
_entity.type
_entity.pdbx_description
1 polymer ?
#
loop_
_entity_poly.entity_id
_entity_poly.type
_entity_poly.pdbx_seq_one_letter_code
_entity_poly.pdbx_strand_id
1 'polypeptide(L)'
;MSLYLTKEQRIFPVKQWWISGRNFRAVSGAFRNEFPDKKMPIRQAIYKPAKKFDDTGSVEDSPRSVRPTTVRTEENMQRVSETFAQNPRDANHLKSLIKKEFKSLNDNIELCQTTCRSVADRCQMCINAGGTQFEHLR
;
A
#
# COMPACT_ATOMS: atom_id res chain seq x y z
N MET A 1 -21.03 -26.03 18.51
CA MET A 1 -21.02 -24.71 19.18
C MET A 1 -19.63 -24.45 19.75
N SER A 2 -18.90 -23.46 19.22
CA SER A 2 -17.64 -23.00 19.80
C SER A 2 -17.94 -22.10 20.99
N LEU A 3 -17.65 -22.56 22.20
CA LEU A 3 -17.80 -21.78 23.43
C LEU A 3 -16.60 -20.85 23.55
N TYR A 4 -16.74 -19.63 23.05
CA TYR A 4 -15.72 -18.60 23.24
C TYR A 4 -15.76 -18.15 24.72
N LEU A 5 -14.61 -18.21 25.39
CA LEU A 5 -14.45 -17.67 26.74
C LEU A 5 -14.52 -16.14 26.68
N THR A 6 -15.27 -15.54 27.60
CA THR A 6 -15.24 -14.07 27.76
C THR A 6 -13.86 -13.62 28.25
N LYS A 7 -13.57 -12.33 28.16
CA LYS A 7 -12.30 -11.75 28.64
C LYS A 7 -12.00 -12.14 30.09
N GLU A 8 -12.97 -12.00 30.98
CA GLU A 8 -12.85 -12.38 32.41
C GLU A 8 -12.52 -13.86 32.57
N GLN A 9 -13.21 -14.72 31.82
CA GLN A 9 -12.99 -16.16 31.81
C GLN A 9 -11.66 -16.58 31.19
N ARG A 10 -10.97 -15.71 30.44
CA ARG A 10 -9.60 -15.93 29.97
C ARG A 10 -8.56 -15.43 30.97
N ILE A 11 -8.84 -14.32 31.65
CA ILE A 11 -7.95 -13.75 32.67
C ILE A 11 -7.78 -14.73 33.83
N PHE A 12 -8.87 -15.34 34.30
CA PHE A 12 -8.81 -16.22 35.47
C PHE A 12 -7.91 -17.46 35.26
N PRO A 13 -8.07 -18.27 34.19
CA PRO A 13 -7.16 -19.38 33.92
C PRO A 13 -5.71 -18.94 33.73
N VAL A 14 -5.45 -17.78 33.11
CA VAL A 14 -4.09 -17.26 32.93
C VAL A 14 -3.46 -16.94 34.28
N LYS A 15 -4.19 -16.31 35.21
CA LYS A 15 -3.70 -16.07 36.58
C LYS A 15 -3.44 -17.39 37.33
N GLN A 16 -4.42 -18.29 37.32
CA GLN A 16 -4.33 -19.58 38.01
C GLN A 16 -3.25 -20.49 37.44
N TRP A 17 -2.92 -20.36 36.15
CA TRP A 17 -1.86 -21.10 35.47
C TRP A 17 -0.51 -20.89 36.15
N TRP A 18 -0.21 -19.70 36.63
CA TRP A 18 1.05 -19.40 37.33
C TRP A 18 1.03 -19.84 38.78
N ILE A 19 -0.07 -19.57 39.47
CA ILE A 19 -0.26 -19.93 40.89
C ILE A 19 -0.17 -21.45 41.07
N SER A 20 -0.73 -22.21 40.13
CA SER A 20 -0.78 -23.68 40.19
C SER A 20 0.43 -24.38 39.57
N GLY A 21 1.52 -23.66 39.25
CA GLY A 21 2.71 -24.25 38.64
C GLY A 21 2.46 -24.88 37.27
N ARG A 22 1.62 -24.24 36.44
CA ARG A 22 1.27 -24.68 35.07
C ARG A 22 0.54 -26.03 35.00
N ASN A 23 -0.23 -26.36 36.04
CA ASN A 23 -0.99 -27.60 36.13
C ASN A 23 -2.44 -27.41 35.66
N PHE A 24 -2.79 -28.02 34.53
CA PHE A 24 -4.15 -27.94 33.97
C PHE A 24 -5.24 -28.44 34.93
N ARG A 25 -5.02 -29.54 35.66
CA ARG A 25 -6.05 -30.12 36.56
C ARG A 25 -6.38 -29.16 37.70
N ALA A 26 -5.35 -28.53 38.26
CA ALA A 26 -5.51 -27.52 39.31
C ALA A 26 -6.27 -26.30 38.79
N VAL A 27 -5.90 -25.79 37.60
CA VAL A 27 -6.60 -24.65 36.98
C VAL A 27 -8.05 -24.98 36.62
N SER A 28 -8.33 -26.19 36.10
CA SER A 28 -9.69 -26.63 35.80
C SER A 28 -10.54 -26.78 37.06
N GLY A 29 -9.97 -27.29 38.15
CA GLY A 29 -10.63 -27.36 39.45
C GLY A 29 -10.99 -25.97 39.98
N ALA A 30 -10.02 -25.05 39.97
CA ALA A 30 -10.24 -23.66 40.36
C ALA A 30 -11.29 -22.96 39.48
N PHE A 31 -11.27 -23.22 38.17
CA PHE A 31 -12.24 -22.63 37.23
C PHE A 31 -13.66 -23.13 37.49
N ARG A 32 -13.84 -24.40 37.84
CA ARG A 32 -15.15 -24.96 38.19
C ARG A 32 -15.73 -24.31 39.44
N ASN A 33 -14.87 -24.01 40.42
CA ASN A 33 -15.29 -23.38 41.67
C ASN A 33 -15.68 -21.91 41.45
N GLU A 34 -14.93 -21.19 40.61
CA GLU A 34 -15.19 -19.78 40.29
C GLU A 34 -16.41 -19.60 39.35
N PHE A 35 -16.58 -20.51 38.40
CA PHE A 35 -17.62 -20.45 37.37
C PHE A 35 -18.44 -21.75 37.32
N PRO A 36 -19.28 -22.04 38.32
CA PRO A 36 -20.03 -23.30 38.41
C PRO A 36 -21.05 -23.47 37.28
N ASP A 37 -21.67 -22.38 36.82
CA ASP A 37 -22.71 -22.38 35.78
C ASP A 37 -22.14 -22.42 34.34
N LYS A 38 -20.82 -22.41 34.19
CA LYS A 38 -20.16 -22.35 32.88
C LYS A 38 -19.55 -23.68 32.52
N LYS A 39 -19.66 -24.03 31.23
CA LYS A 39 -19.02 -25.24 30.70
C LYS A 39 -17.50 -25.13 30.82
N MET A 40 -16.90 -26.22 31.33
CA MET A 40 -15.47 -26.28 31.58
C MET A 40 -14.66 -26.01 30.31
N PRO A 41 -13.62 -25.15 30.36
CA PRO A 41 -12.77 -24.88 29.22
C PRO A 41 -11.99 -26.13 28.82
N ILE A 42 -11.86 -26.37 27.51
CA ILE A 42 -10.96 -27.40 27.00
C ILE A 42 -9.49 -27.01 27.26
N ARG A 43 -8.59 -27.99 27.31
CA ARG A 43 -7.15 -27.76 27.58
C ARG A 43 -6.54 -26.66 26.71
N GLN A 44 -6.88 -26.63 25.42
CA GLN A 44 -6.38 -25.58 24.51
C GLN A 44 -6.89 -24.18 24.86
N ALA A 45 -8.09 -24.07 25.43
CA ALA A 45 -8.69 -22.81 25.82
C ALA A 45 -8.03 -22.19 27.05
N ILE A 46 -7.27 -22.98 27.83
CA ILE A 46 -6.41 -22.49 28.92
C ILE A 46 -4.99 -22.26 28.41
N TYR A 47 -4.44 -23.19 27.64
CA TYR A 47 -3.06 -23.11 27.16
C TYR A 47 -2.82 -21.97 26.17
N LYS A 48 -3.71 -21.75 25.19
CA LYS A 48 -3.53 -20.71 24.16
C LYS A 48 -3.50 -19.29 24.77
N PRO A 49 -4.42 -18.91 25.68
CA PRO A 49 -4.32 -17.62 26.36
C PRO A 49 -3.07 -17.49 27.24
N ALA A 50 -2.68 -18.54 27.98
CA ALA A 50 -1.48 -18.49 28.82
C ALA A 50 -0.21 -18.29 27.96
N LYS A 51 -0.07 -19.04 26.87
CA LYS A 51 1.04 -18.88 25.93
C LYS A 51 1.02 -17.50 25.25
N LYS A 52 -0.15 -17.04 24.80
CA LYS A 52 -0.28 -15.69 24.22
C LYS A 52 0.11 -14.60 25.21
N PHE A 53 -0.21 -14.79 26.49
CA PHE A 53 0.17 -13.88 27.55
C PHE A 53 1.69 -13.87 27.77
N ASP A 54 2.36 -15.03 27.72
CA ASP A 54 3.83 -15.10 27.72
C ASP A 54 4.44 -14.35 26.52
N ASP A 55 3.87 -14.52 25.33
CA ASP A 55 4.42 -13.96 24.09
C ASP A 55 4.16 -12.43 23.97
N THR A 56 3.02 -11.93 24.46
CA THR A 56 2.54 -10.56 24.15
C THR A 56 2.13 -9.74 25.38
N GLY A 57 2.06 -10.33 26.57
CA GLY A 57 1.52 -9.70 27.78
C GLY A 57 0.00 -9.42 27.74
N SER A 58 -0.71 -9.86 26.70
CA SER A 58 -2.13 -9.54 26.48
C SER A 58 -3.04 -10.77 26.48
N VAL A 59 -4.19 -10.65 27.15
CA VAL A 59 -5.26 -11.66 27.16
C VAL A 59 -6.36 -11.31 26.14
N GLU A 60 -6.28 -10.16 25.49
CA GLU A 60 -7.27 -9.70 24.50
C GLU A 60 -7.35 -10.60 23.30
N ASP A 61 -8.46 -10.57 22.56
CA ASP A 61 -8.51 -11.22 21.25
C ASP A 61 -7.64 -10.46 20.26
N SER A 62 -6.90 -11.20 19.44
CA SER A 62 -6.19 -10.57 18.33
C SER A 62 -7.24 -10.01 17.36
N PRO A 63 -6.99 -8.84 16.75
CA PRO A 63 -7.85 -8.36 15.68
C PRO A 63 -7.96 -9.45 14.62
N ARG A 64 -9.16 -9.63 14.07
CA ARG A 64 -9.34 -10.62 12.99
C ARG A 64 -8.41 -10.26 11.85
N SER A 65 -7.62 -11.24 11.40
CA SER A 65 -6.84 -11.09 10.17
C SER A 65 -7.82 -10.89 9.02
N VAL A 66 -7.98 -9.66 8.56
CA VAL A 66 -8.71 -9.34 7.33
C VAL A 66 -7.69 -9.37 6.18
N ARG A 67 -8.11 -9.84 5.00
CA ARG A 67 -7.26 -9.75 3.81
C ARG A 67 -6.98 -8.27 3.53
N PRO A 68 -5.71 -7.84 3.40
CA PRO A 68 -5.39 -6.47 3.03
C PRO A 68 -6.12 -6.08 1.74
N THR A 69 -6.89 -5.00 1.77
CA THR A 69 -7.56 -4.46 0.59
C THR A 69 -6.55 -3.70 -0.26
N THR A 70 -5.99 -4.36 -1.28
CA THR A 70 -5.07 -3.75 -2.25
C THR A 70 -5.74 -2.78 -3.23
N VAL A 71 -7.08 -2.75 -3.25
CA VAL A 71 -7.88 -1.98 -4.22
C VAL A 71 -7.59 -0.47 -4.18
N ARG A 72 -7.24 0.07 -3.00
CA ARG A 72 -7.09 1.52 -2.79
C ARG A 72 -5.70 1.92 -2.30
N THR A 73 -4.67 1.23 -2.77
CA THR A 73 -3.29 1.73 -2.59
C THR A 73 -3.08 2.96 -3.47
N GLU A 74 -2.22 3.88 -3.03
CA GLU A 74 -1.88 5.09 -3.80
C GLU A 74 -1.39 4.74 -5.21
N GLU A 75 -0.53 3.73 -5.30
CA GLU A 75 -0.01 3.19 -6.56
C GLU A 75 -1.14 2.71 -7.50
N ASN A 76 -2.16 2.02 -6.96
CA ASN A 76 -3.28 1.55 -7.77
C ASN A 76 -4.20 2.70 -8.20
N MET A 77 -4.38 3.72 -7.35
CA MET A 77 -5.15 4.92 -7.73
C MET A 77 -4.43 5.69 -8.85
N GLN A 78 -3.11 5.81 -8.76
CA GLN A 78 -2.29 6.47 -9.78
C GLN A 78 -2.28 5.71 -11.10
N ARG A 79 -2.08 4.38 -11.07
CA ARG A 79 -2.15 3.52 -12.26
C ARG A 79 -3.49 3.64 -12.99
N VAL A 80 -4.60 3.68 -12.23
CA VAL A 80 -5.93 3.90 -12.80
C VAL A 80 -6.03 5.29 -13.44
N SER A 81 -5.60 6.34 -12.74
CA SER A 81 -5.61 7.71 -13.27
C SER A 81 -4.86 7.84 -14.61
N GLU A 82 -3.65 7.30 -14.69
CA GLU A 82 -2.82 7.30 -15.90
C GLU A 82 -3.50 6.54 -17.06
N THR A 83 -4.10 5.39 -16.76
CA THR A 83 -4.80 4.58 -17.77
C THR A 83 -5.97 5.32 -18.40
N PHE A 84 -6.73 6.08 -17.59
CA PHE A 84 -7.84 6.89 -18.07
C PHE A 84 -7.39 8.14 -18.83
N ALA A 85 -6.24 8.72 -18.47
CA ALA A 85 -5.67 9.86 -19.19
C ALA A 85 -5.17 9.47 -20.59
N GLN A 86 -4.61 8.26 -20.74
CA GLN A 86 -4.03 7.79 -22.00
C GLN A 86 -5.05 7.16 -22.94
N ASN A 87 -6.14 6.60 -22.42
CA ASN A 87 -7.15 5.90 -23.22
C ASN A 87 -8.46 6.68 -23.28
N PRO A 88 -8.73 7.44 -24.36
CA PRO A 88 -10.00 8.13 -24.51
C PRO A 88 -11.15 7.13 -24.64
N ARG A 89 -12.11 7.19 -23.71
CA ARG A 89 -13.27 6.29 -23.66
C ARG A 89 -14.48 6.81 -24.45
N ASP A 90 -14.40 8.05 -24.93
CA ASP A 90 -15.42 8.65 -25.78
C ASP A 90 -14.79 9.62 -26.81
N ALA A 91 -15.59 9.96 -27.83
CA ALA A 91 -15.15 10.80 -28.93
C ALA A 91 -14.86 12.25 -28.51
N ASN A 92 -15.45 12.75 -27.42
CA ASN A 92 -15.22 14.12 -26.94
C ASN A 92 -13.86 14.22 -26.25
N HIS A 93 -13.49 13.21 -25.47
CA HIS A 93 -12.17 13.08 -24.87
C HIS A 93 -11.09 12.92 -25.94
N LEU A 94 -11.31 12.09 -26.96
CA LEU A 94 -10.37 11.97 -28.08
C LEU A 94 -10.17 13.33 -28.79
N LYS A 95 -11.25 14.07 -29.05
CA LYS A 95 -11.18 15.42 -29.65
C LYS A 95 -10.39 16.40 -28.77
N SER A 96 -10.52 16.34 -27.44
CA SER A 96 -9.79 17.24 -26.55
C SER A 96 -8.29 16.93 -26.54
N LEU A 97 -7.91 15.65 -26.54
CA LEU A 97 -6.51 15.22 -26.65
C LEU A 97 -5.90 15.68 -27.98
N ILE A 98 -6.58 15.44 -29.11
CA ILE A 98 -6.12 15.89 -30.43
C ILE A 98 -5.90 17.41 -30.45
N LYS A 99 -6.85 18.20 -29.93
CA LYS A 99 -6.72 19.66 -29.85
C LYS A 99 -5.51 20.08 -28.99
N LYS A 100 -5.28 19.40 -27.88
CA LYS A 100 -4.15 19.67 -26.99
C LYS A 100 -2.81 19.41 -27.67
N GLU A 101 -2.69 18.30 -28.39
CA GLU A 101 -1.48 17.96 -29.14
C GLU A 101 -1.19 18.97 -30.26
N PHE A 102 -2.21 19.34 -31.06
CA PHE A 102 -2.04 20.37 -32.08
C PHE A 102 -1.62 21.73 -31.49
N LYS A 103 -2.15 22.09 -30.32
CA LYS A 103 -1.73 23.29 -29.61
C LYS A 103 -0.26 23.21 -29.17
N SER A 104 0.15 22.08 -28.58
CA SER A 104 1.55 21.84 -28.17
C SER A 104 2.53 21.96 -29.35
N LEU A 105 2.16 21.43 -30.52
CA LEU A 105 2.96 21.59 -31.73
C LEU A 105 3.08 23.06 -32.16
N ASN A 106 1.97 23.79 -32.16
CA ASN A 106 1.97 25.22 -32.50
C ASN A 106 2.82 26.05 -31.53
N ASP A 107 2.74 25.77 -30.23
CA ASP A 107 3.51 26.48 -29.21
C ASP A 107 5.03 26.26 -29.40
N ASN A 108 5.43 25.17 -30.06
CA ASN A 108 6.83 24.87 -30.35
C ASN A 108 7.29 25.27 -31.77
N ILE A 109 6.43 25.86 -32.61
CA ILE A 109 6.78 26.23 -33.99
C ILE A 109 7.96 27.20 -34.02
N GLU A 110 7.98 28.20 -33.15
CA GLU A 110 9.03 29.22 -33.13
C GLU A 110 10.40 28.63 -32.77
N LEU A 111 10.44 27.70 -31.81
CA LEU A 111 11.65 26.96 -31.44
C LEU A 111 12.16 26.09 -32.60
N CYS A 112 11.26 25.36 -33.27
CA CYS A 112 11.58 24.56 -34.44
C CYS A 112 12.14 25.43 -35.58
N GLN A 113 11.50 26.57 -35.86
CA GLN A 113 11.96 27.51 -36.87
C GLN A 113 13.34 28.09 -36.53
N THR A 114 13.57 28.46 -35.27
CA THR A 114 14.85 29.01 -34.81
C THR A 114 15.98 27.98 -34.96
N THR A 115 15.72 26.73 -34.57
CA THR A 115 16.68 25.64 -34.70
C THR A 115 17.05 25.40 -36.17
N CYS A 116 16.04 25.33 -37.05
CA CYS A 116 16.25 25.15 -38.49
C CYS A 116 17.01 26.32 -39.13
N ARG A 117 16.66 27.58 -38.77
CA ARG A 117 17.39 28.77 -39.25
C ARG A 117 18.85 28.74 -38.81
N SER A 118 19.14 28.36 -37.56
CA SER A 118 20.52 28.30 -37.06
C SER A 118 21.43 27.35 -37.85
N VAL A 119 20.87 26.29 -38.44
CA VAL A 119 21.62 25.36 -39.30
C VAL A 119 21.87 26.02 -40.65
N ALA A 120 20.84 26.60 -41.27
CA ALA A 120 20.95 27.30 -42.54
C ALA A 120 21.96 28.46 -42.47
N ASP A 121 21.88 29.27 -41.41
CA ASP A 121 22.78 30.41 -41.18
C ASP A 121 24.23 29.94 -41.04
N ARG A 122 24.47 28.86 -40.27
CA ARG A 122 25.82 28.28 -40.12
C ARG A 122 26.36 27.69 -41.41
N CYS A 123 25.52 27.02 -42.21
CA CYS A 123 25.90 26.55 -43.54
C CYS A 123 26.30 27.72 -44.43
N GLN A 124 25.54 28.82 -44.40
CA GLN A 124 25.85 30.02 -45.18
C GLN A 124 27.15 30.69 -44.71
N MET A 125 27.38 30.77 -43.40
CA MET A 125 28.65 31.26 -42.85
C MET A 125 29.84 30.40 -43.29
N CYS A 126 29.69 29.08 -43.31
CA CYS A 126 30.71 28.15 -43.80
C CYS A 126 31.04 28.39 -45.28
N ILE A 127 30.01 28.55 -46.12
CA ILE A 127 30.18 28.86 -47.55
C ILE A 127 30.93 30.19 -47.71
N ASN A 128 30.53 31.23 -46.97
CA ASN A 128 31.16 32.55 -47.03
C ASN A 128 32.62 32.53 -46.54
N ALA A 129 32.96 31.61 -45.62
CA ALA A 129 34.32 31.37 -45.13
C ALA A 129 35.13 30.40 -46.03
N GLY A 130 34.64 30.06 -47.23
CA GLY A 130 35.33 29.16 -48.15
C GLY A 130 35.49 27.73 -47.62
N GLY A 131 34.59 27.29 -46.73
CA GLY A 131 34.63 25.96 -46.11
C GLY A 131 35.54 25.85 -44.88
N THR A 132 36.11 26.96 -44.40
CA THR A 132 36.96 26.96 -43.19
C THR A 132 36.14 27.13 -41.91
N GLN A 133 36.71 26.71 -40.78
CA GLN A 133 36.07 26.88 -39.46
C GLN A 133 35.90 28.37 -39.15
N PHE A 134 34.68 28.82 -38.82
CA PHE A 134 34.33 30.25 -38.70
C PHE A 134 34.02 30.70 -37.25
N GLU A 135 34.24 29.83 -36.26
CA GLU A 135 33.95 30.11 -34.85
C GLU A 135 34.80 31.24 -34.25
N HIS A 136 35.95 31.54 -34.86
CA HIS A 136 36.87 32.59 -34.45
C HIS A 136 36.53 33.98 -35.04
N LEU A 137 35.48 34.09 -35.87
CA LEU A 137 35.05 35.34 -36.52
C LEU A 137 33.99 36.13 -35.70
N ARG A 138 33.68 35.67 -34.48
CA ARG A 138 32.70 36.29 -33.58
C ARG A 138 33.34 37.24 -32.59
#